data_AF-A0A933R3A4-F1
#
_entry.id   AF-A0A933R3A4-F1
#
_cell.length_a   1.000
_cell.length_b   1.000
_cell.length_c   1.000
_cell.angle_alpha   90.00
_cell.angle_beta   90.00
_cell.angle_gamma   90.00
#
_symmetry.space_group_name_H-M   'P 1'
#
loop_
_entity.id
_entity.type
_entity.pdbx_description
1 polymer ?
#
loop_
_entity_poly.entity_id
_entity_poly.type
_entity_poly.pdbx_seq_one_letter_code
_entity_poly.pdbx_strand_id
1 'polypeptide(L)'
;MALQSRRRLPAGTGQHPDRHGLAARPAGAREEAGGAPGLNISEQPGSDLSLTLGDIAEQIVALPNASVDAILHDPPRFGIAGELYSQVFYDHLARVLKRKGKLFHYTGTPNKLTSGRDVPNEVAKHLRLAGFITELNGDGVLAVKK
;
A
#
# COMPACT_ATOMS: atom_id res chain seq x y z
N MET A 1 -1.43 -3.95 -30.86
CA MET A 1 -0.18 -4.48 -31.44
C MET A 1 0.95 -3.54 -31.08
N ALA A 2 1.85 -3.92 -30.18
CA ALA A 2 3.04 -3.13 -29.83
C ALA A 2 4.26 -4.07 -29.85
N LEU A 3 5.24 -3.71 -30.67
CA LEU A 3 6.43 -4.48 -31.01
C LEU A 3 7.58 -4.06 -30.06
N GLN A 4 8.04 -4.95 -29.19
CA GLN A 4 9.23 -4.72 -28.35
C GLN A 4 10.49 -5.21 -29.10
N SER A 5 11.41 -4.30 -29.40
CA SER A 5 12.73 -4.63 -29.95
C SER A 5 13.75 -4.84 -28.82
N ARG A 6 14.31 -6.05 -28.76
CA ARG A 6 15.47 -6.41 -27.92
C ARG A 6 16.76 -5.98 -28.61
N ARG A 7 17.75 -5.46 -27.86
CA ARG A 7 19.17 -5.51 -28.26
C ARG A 7 20.04 -6.00 -27.10
N ARG A 8 20.93 -6.93 -27.45
CA ARG A 8 21.93 -7.63 -26.63
C ARG A 8 23.17 -6.75 -26.39
N LEU A 9 23.83 -7.01 -25.26
CA LEU A 9 25.20 -6.64 -24.87
C LEU A 9 26.28 -7.26 -25.77
N PRO A 10 27.52 -6.74 -25.70
CA PRO A 10 28.68 -7.61 -25.52
C PRO A 10 29.53 -7.26 -24.27
N ALA A 11 30.25 -8.27 -23.80
CA ALA A 11 31.13 -8.29 -22.63
C ALA A 11 32.63 -8.29 -23.02
N GLY A 12 33.48 -8.00 -22.03
CA GLY A 12 34.94 -8.27 -22.03
C GLY A 12 35.79 -6.99 -22.06
N THR A 13 36.99 -6.88 -21.47
CA THR A 13 37.82 -7.74 -20.62
C THR A 13 38.95 -6.83 -20.10
N GLY A 14 39.47 -7.01 -18.88
CA GLY A 14 40.62 -6.24 -18.39
C GLY A 14 41.15 -6.67 -17.02
N GLN A 15 41.96 -7.72 -16.98
CA GLN A 15 42.97 -8.03 -15.94
C GLN A 15 44.20 -7.13 -16.20
N HIS A 16 45.01 -6.67 -15.24
CA HIS A 16 45.96 -7.41 -14.39
C HIS A 16 46.69 -6.40 -13.42
N PRO A 17 47.73 -6.79 -12.64
CA PRO A 17 47.79 -6.91 -11.17
C PRO A 17 48.40 -5.71 -10.42
N ASP A 18 48.45 -5.75 -9.09
CA ASP A 18 49.75 -5.69 -8.39
C ASP A 18 49.67 -6.17 -6.93
N ARG A 19 50.82 -6.65 -6.46
CA ARG A 19 51.06 -7.49 -5.28
C ARG A 19 51.49 -6.70 -4.04
N HIS A 20 51.49 -7.43 -2.92
CA HIS A 20 52.34 -7.34 -1.72
C HIS A 20 51.78 -6.66 -0.46
N GLY A 21 51.83 -7.40 0.65
CA GLY A 21 51.80 -6.85 2.00
C GLY A 21 51.37 -7.83 3.10
N LEU A 22 52.20 -8.82 3.42
CA LEU A 22 52.09 -9.67 4.61
C LEU A 22 52.66 -8.93 5.83
N ALA A 23 51.93 -8.86 6.95
CA ALA A 23 52.45 -8.78 8.32
C ALA A 23 51.29 -9.02 9.31
N ALA A 24 51.22 -10.17 9.97
CA ALA A 24 51.80 -10.47 11.30
C ALA A 24 51.04 -9.82 12.47
N ARG A 25 50.40 -10.68 13.28
CA ARG A 25 49.79 -10.37 14.58
C ARG A 25 50.88 -10.23 15.65
N PRO A 26 50.64 -9.43 16.71
CA PRO A 26 51.00 -9.89 18.04
C PRO A 26 49.84 -9.83 19.04
N ALA A 27 50.00 -10.67 20.05
CA ALA A 27 49.08 -10.92 21.14
C ALA A 27 49.25 -9.89 22.28
N GLY A 28 48.15 -9.66 23.00
CA GLY A 28 48.17 -9.32 24.42
C GLY A 28 48.24 -7.83 24.76
N ALA A 29 47.08 -7.23 25.02
CA ALA A 29 46.93 -6.21 26.06
C ALA A 29 45.51 -6.31 26.64
N ARG A 30 45.45 -6.54 27.94
CA ARG A 30 44.25 -6.37 28.77
C ARG A 30 44.06 -4.88 29.00
N GLU A 31 42.84 -4.39 28.87
CA GLU A 31 42.38 -3.25 29.66
C GLU A 31 40.85 -3.28 29.77
N GLU A 32 40.38 -3.36 31.01
CA GLU A 32 38.98 -3.13 31.36
C GLU A 32 38.72 -1.62 31.42
N ALA A 33 37.63 -1.18 30.80
CA ALA A 33 36.91 0.03 31.22
C ALA A 33 35.46 -0.07 30.74
N GLY A 34 34.53 0.11 31.66
CA GLY A 34 33.09 -0.05 31.45
C GLY A 34 32.53 0.87 30.36
N GLY A 35 31.78 0.25 29.44
CA GLY A 35 30.86 0.91 28.53
C GLY A 35 29.45 0.42 28.84
N ALA A 36 28.54 1.38 29.06
CA ALA A 36 27.11 1.17 29.35
C ALA A 36 26.47 0.08 28.46
N PRO A 37 25.41 -0.60 28.93
CA PRO A 37 24.66 -1.48 28.05
C PRO A 37 24.12 -0.66 26.88
N GLY A 38 24.72 -0.84 25.71
CA GLY A 38 24.17 -0.37 24.46
C GLY A 38 22.78 -0.97 24.34
N LEU A 39 21.77 -0.11 24.40
CA LEU A 39 20.43 -0.45 23.96
C LEU A 39 20.56 -0.88 22.50
N ASN A 40 20.58 -2.20 22.29
CA ASN A 40 20.42 -2.81 20.99
C ASN A 40 18.96 -2.61 20.56
N ILE A 41 18.58 -1.38 20.21
CA ILE A 41 17.36 -1.12 19.47
C ILE A 41 17.66 -1.30 17.99
N SER A 42 17.82 -2.56 17.57
CA SER A 42 17.61 -2.88 16.16
C SER A 42 16.10 -2.83 15.91
N GLU A 43 15.57 -1.63 15.67
CA GLU A 43 14.23 -1.44 15.16
C GLU A 43 14.19 -2.02 13.74
N GLN A 44 13.67 -3.23 13.62
CA GLN A 44 13.30 -3.78 12.32
C GLN A 44 12.08 -2.99 11.83
N PRO A 45 12.00 -2.56 10.56
CA PRO A 45 10.76 -1.99 10.04
C PRO A 45 9.63 -3.02 10.25
N GLY A 46 8.54 -2.55 10.86
CA GLY A 46 7.59 -3.36 11.60
C GLY A 46 7.07 -4.61 10.90
N SER A 47 7.03 -5.72 11.66
CA SER A 47 6.40 -6.99 11.30
C SER A 47 4.90 -6.92 11.02
N ASP A 48 4.28 -5.76 11.21
CA ASP A 48 2.84 -5.57 11.26
C ASP A 48 2.28 -5.03 9.93
N LEU A 49 3.12 -4.84 8.91
CA LEU A 49 2.72 -4.42 7.56
C LEU A 49 2.89 -5.57 6.56
N SER A 50 1.78 -5.92 5.91
CA SER A 50 1.77 -6.88 4.82
C SER A 50 1.40 -6.19 3.51
N LEU A 51 2.17 -6.45 2.45
CA LEU A 51 1.89 -6.01 1.09
C LEU A 51 1.51 -7.21 0.24
N THR A 52 0.30 -7.19 -0.32
CA THR A 52 -0.16 -8.20 -1.27
C THR A 52 -0.38 -7.52 -2.62
N LEU A 53 0.29 -8.03 -3.67
CA LEU A 53 0.11 -7.54 -5.03
C LEU A 53 -1.02 -8.31 -5.72
N GLY A 54 -1.97 -7.60 -6.32
CA GLY A 54 -2.96 -8.17 -7.22
C GLY A 54 -4.17 -7.27 -7.42
N ASP A 55 -5.15 -7.78 -8.16
CA ASP A 55 -6.40 -7.07 -8.40
C ASP A 55 -7.32 -7.20 -7.19
N ILE A 56 -7.57 -6.08 -6.52
CA ILE A 56 -8.43 -6.06 -5.34
C ILE A 56 -9.89 -6.38 -5.65
N ALA A 57 -10.37 -6.11 -6.88
CA ALA A 57 -11.74 -6.43 -7.28
C ALA A 57 -11.97 -7.95 -7.28
N GLU A 58 -10.93 -8.74 -7.57
CA GLU A 58 -10.97 -10.20 -7.50
C GLU A 58 -10.63 -10.72 -6.10
N GLN A 59 -9.56 -10.20 -5.48
CA GLN A 59 -9.05 -10.74 -4.22
C GLN A 59 -9.97 -10.51 -3.03
N ILE A 60 -10.77 -9.44 -3.03
CA ILE A 60 -11.69 -9.13 -1.94
C ILE A 60 -12.68 -10.27 -1.69
N VAL A 61 -13.03 -11.06 -2.72
CA VAL A 61 -13.96 -12.20 -2.64
C VAL A 61 -13.48 -13.25 -1.63
N ALA A 62 -12.16 -13.49 -1.53
CA ALA A 62 -11.59 -14.49 -0.64
C ALA A 62 -11.47 -14.02 0.82
N LEU A 63 -11.57 -12.71 1.07
CA LEU A 63 -11.48 -12.17 2.43
C LEU A 63 -12.71 -12.58 3.26
N PRO A 64 -12.55 -12.98 4.53
CA PRO A 64 -13.69 -13.36 5.36
C PRO A 64 -14.64 -12.19 5.66
N ASN A 65 -15.88 -12.52 6.06
CA ASN A 65 -16.83 -11.52 6.51
C ASN A 65 -16.34 -10.91 7.84
N ALA A 66 -16.52 -9.59 8.00
CA ALA A 66 -16.16 -8.86 9.23
C ALA A 66 -14.71 -9.12 9.73
N SER A 67 -13.76 -9.30 8.80
CA SER A 67 -12.34 -9.52 9.11
C SER A 67 -11.54 -8.24 9.30
N VAL A 68 -12.05 -7.09 8.84
CA VAL A 68 -11.33 -5.81 8.82
C VAL A 68 -11.99 -4.79 9.76
N ASP A 69 -11.19 -4.09 10.56
CA ASP A 69 -11.67 -3.04 11.48
C ASP A 69 -11.89 -1.68 10.79
N ALA A 70 -11.00 -1.33 9.85
CA ALA A 70 -11.06 -0.09 9.09
C ALA A 70 -10.50 -0.26 7.66
N ILE A 71 -11.05 0.49 6.72
CA ILE A 71 -10.63 0.49 5.30
C ILE A 71 -10.23 1.89 4.89
N LEU A 72 -9.08 1.99 4.22
CA LEU A 72 -8.69 3.16 3.46
C LEU A 72 -8.72 2.78 1.97
N HIS A 73 -9.70 3.30 1.23
CA HIS A 73 -9.87 2.99 -0.18
C HIS A 73 -9.44 4.20 -1.03
N ASP A 74 -8.33 4.05 -1.75
CA ASP A 74 -7.76 5.06 -2.65
C ASP A 74 -7.69 4.53 -4.09
N PRO A 75 -8.83 4.40 -4.77
CA PRO A 75 -8.84 3.83 -6.11
C PRO A 75 -8.17 4.77 -7.14
N PRO A 76 -7.56 4.22 -8.20
CA PRO A 76 -7.23 5.00 -9.39
C PRO A 76 -8.48 5.74 -9.89
N ARG A 77 -8.28 6.84 -10.62
CA ARG A 77 -9.37 7.67 -11.13
C ARG A 77 -10.44 6.82 -11.84
N PHE A 78 -11.70 7.19 -11.64
CA PHE A 78 -12.88 6.50 -12.19
C PHE A 78 -12.77 6.04 -13.66
N GLY A 79 -12.17 6.85 -14.54
CA GLY A 79 -12.03 6.51 -15.96
C GLY A 79 -11.11 5.32 -16.28
N ILE A 80 -10.30 4.88 -15.31
CA ILE A 80 -9.33 3.78 -15.47
C ILE A 80 -9.75 2.54 -14.66
N ALA A 81 -10.44 2.72 -13.54
CA ALA A 81 -10.80 1.65 -12.60
C ALA A 81 -12.25 1.77 -12.10
N GLY A 82 -13.22 1.84 -13.02
CA GLY A 82 -14.63 2.10 -12.70
C GLY A 82 -15.28 0.99 -11.85
N GLU A 83 -14.79 -0.24 -11.94
CA GLU A 83 -15.21 -1.39 -11.13
C GLU A 83 -15.02 -1.15 -9.63
N LEU A 84 -13.99 -0.39 -9.23
CA LEU A 84 -13.72 -0.03 -7.83
C LEU A 84 -14.67 1.04 -7.28
N TYR A 85 -15.52 1.61 -8.14
CA TYR A 85 -16.60 2.54 -7.79
C TYR A 85 -17.99 1.90 -7.91
N SER A 86 -18.05 0.62 -8.26
CA SER A 86 -19.29 -0.10 -8.48
C SER A 86 -20.01 -0.45 -7.17
N GLN A 87 -21.32 -0.63 -7.26
CA GLN A 87 -22.13 -1.09 -6.12
C GLN A 87 -21.62 -2.45 -5.60
N VAL A 88 -21.32 -3.39 -6.50
CA VAL A 88 -20.83 -4.74 -6.17
C VAL A 88 -19.55 -4.67 -5.34
N PHE A 89 -18.62 -3.80 -5.71
CA PHE A 89 -17.39 -3.63 -4.96
C PHE A 89 -17.65 -3.05 -3.56
N TYR A 90 -18.54 -2.05 -3.44
CA TYR A 90 -18.90 -1.50 -2.14
C TYR A 90 -19.66 -2.48 -1.25
N ASP A 91 -20.45 -3.39 -1.82
CA ASP A 91 -21.08 -4.47 -1.07
C ASP A 91 -20.02 -5.45 -0.50
N HIS A 92 -18.93 -5.70 -1.24
CA HIS A 92 -17.79 -6.44 -0.72
C HIS A 92 -17.05 -5.69 0.41
N LEU A 93 -16.84 -4.37 0.28
CA LEU A 93 -16.27 -3.55 1.36
C LEU A 93 -17.15 -3.62 2.62
N ALA A 94 -18.47 -3.50 2.46
CA ALA A 94 -19.42 -3.67 3.56
C ALA A 94 -19.31 -5.06 4.19
N ARG A 95 -19.20 -6.12 3.39
CA ARG A 95 -19.11 -7.51 3.87
C ARG A 95 -17.87 -7.75 4.74
N VAL A 96 -16.70 -7.33 4.29
CA VAL A 96 -15.41 -7.59 4.99
C VAL A 96 -15.21 -6.70 6.20
N LEU A 97 -15.86 -5.53 6.25
CA LEU A 97 -15.73 -4.60 7.37
C LEU A 97 -16.57 -5.05 8.58
N LYS A 98 -16.03 -4.92 9.79
CA LYS A 98 -16.76 -5.17 11.04
C LYS A 98 -17.89 -4.16 11.24
N ARG A 99 -18.90 -4.53 12.02
CA ARG A 99 -19.97 -3.59 12.42
C ARG A 99 -19.36 -2.35 13.09
N LYS A 100 -19.89 -1.16 12.77
CA LYS A 100 -19.34 0.14 13.20
C LYS A 100 -17.90 0.42 12.73
N GLY A 101 -17.32 -0.45 11.90
CA GLY A 101 -16.06 -0.21 11.24
C GLY A 101 -16.15 0.99 10.30
N LYS A 102 -15.01 1.62 10.06
CA LYS A 102 -14.92 2.86 9.27
C LYS A 102 -14.26 2.59 7.93
N LEU A 103 -14.77 3.26 6.90
CA LEU A 103 -14.18 3.29 5.58
C LEU A 103 -13.99 4.75 5.19
N PHE A 104 -12.82 5.09 4.67
CA PHE A 104 -12.61 6.37 4.00
C PHE A 104 -12.34 6.11 2.52
N HIS A 105 -13.13 6.74 1.65
CA HIS A 105 -12.99 6.64 0.19
C HIS A 105 -12.43 7.95 -0.33
N TYR A 106 -11.23 7.92 -0.93
CA TYR A 106 -10.68 9.09 -1.60
C TYR A 106 -11.35 9.31 -2.95
N THR A 107 -11.97 10.48 -3.12
CA THR A 107 -12.57 10.87 -4.41
C THR A 107 -11.70 11.87 -5.17
N GLY A 108 -10.65 12.37 -4.50
CA GLY A 108 -9.86 13.50 -4.95
C GLY A 108 -10.68 14.79 -4.95
N THR A 109 -10.03 15.87 -5.38
CA THR A 109 -10.73 17.12 -5.65
C THR A 109 -11.44 16.97 -7.00
N PRO A 110 -12.78 17.09 -7.08
CA PRO A 110 -13.46 17.06 -8.36
C PRO A 110 -12.93 18.21 -9.20
N ASN A 111 -12.20 17.89 -10.27
CA ASN A 111 -11.83 18.87 -11.28
C ASN A 111 -13.13 19.44 -11.85
N LYS A 112 -13.50 20.65 -11.39
CA LYS A 112 -14.67 21.44 -11.81
C LYS A 112 -14.76 21.69 -13.32
N LEU A 113 -13.81 21.21 -14.13
CA LEU A 113 -13.56 21.75 -15.47
C LEU A 113 -13.79 20.78 -16.64
N THR A 114 -14.10 19.50 -16.47
CA THR A 114 -14.32 18.62 -17.66
C THR A 114 -15.35 17.50 -17.58
N SER A 115 -15.84 17.05 -16.41
CA SER A 115 -16.73 15.87 -16.36
C SER A 115 -18.18 16.15 -15.96
N GLY A 116 -18.49 17.27 -15.32
CA GLY A 116 -19.85 17.60 -14.84
C GLY A 116 -20.47 16.60 -13.84
N ARG A 117 -19.73 15.56 -13.45
CA ARG A 117 -20.20 14.52 -12.52
C ARG A 117 -19.79 14.84 -11.09
N ASP A 118 -20.75 14.67 -10.20
CA ASP A 118 -20.59 14.81 -8.77
C ASP A 118 -20.14 13.47 -8.16
N VAL A 119 -18.87 13.13 -8.40
CA VAL A 119 -18.28 11.86 -7.96
C VAL A 119 -18.43 11.64 -6.46
N PRO A 120 -18.13 12.62 -5.58
CA PRO A 120 -18.31 12.43 -4.13
C PRO A 120 -19.73 12.05 -3.75
N ASN A 121 -20.74 12.71 -4.34
CA ASN A 121 -22.14 12.39 -4.04
C ASN A 121 -22.60 11.05 -4.62
N GLU A 122 -22.12 10.65 -5.81
CA GLU A 122 -22.38 9.31 -6.37
C GLU A 122 -21.79 8.21 -5.48
N VAL A 123 -20.53 8.37 -5.04
CA VAL A 123 -19.85 7.46 -4.11
C VAL A 123 -20.64 7.37 -2.80
N ALA A 124 -21.01 8.50 -2.21
CA ALA A 124 -21.79 8.51 -0.98
C ALA A 124 -23.15 7.82 -1.15
N LYS A 125 -23.82 7.97 -2.31
CA LYS A 125 -25.07 7.26 -2.61
C LYS A 125 -24.90 5.75 -2.64
N HIS A 126 -23.91 5.24 -3.36
CA HIS A 126 -23.68 3.79 -3.44
C HIS A 126 -23.22 3.20 -2.10
N LEU A 127 -22.38 3.92 -1.33
CA LEU A 127 -22.02 3.50 0.02
C LEU A 127 -23.25 3.43 0.95
N ARG A 128 -24.18 4.39 0.87
CA ARG A 128 -25.44 4.30 1.62
C ARG A 128 -26.26 3.06 1.24
N LEU A 129 -26.32 2.72 -0.05
CA LEU A 129 -26.99 1.50 -0.53
C LEU A 129 -26.31 0.23 -0.01
N ALA A 130 -24.98 0.21 0.09
CA ALA A 130 -24.21 -0.89 0.66
C ALA A 130 -24.34 -1.02 2.20
N GLY A 131 -25.12 -0.15 2.85
CA GLY A 131 -25.41 -0.23 4.28
C GLY A 131 -24.56 0.68 5.18
N PHE A 132 -23.89 1.68 4.60
CA PHE A 132 -23.13 2.67 5.36
C PHE A 132 -23.95 3.91 5.73
N ILE A 133 -23.49 4.61 6.76
CA ILE A 133 -23.80 6.03 7.03
C ILE A 133 -22.63 6.84 6.49
N THR A 134 -22.88 7.89 5.71
CA THR A 134 -21.83 8.61 4.97
C THR A 134 -21.80 10.10 5.28
N GLU A 135 -20.61 10.67 5.31
CA GLU A 135 -20.34 12.10 5.44
C GLU A 135 -19.26 12.51 4.44
N LEU A 136 -19.46 13.63 3.73
CA LEU A 136 -18.41 14.21 2.88
C LEU A 136 -17.37 14.87 3.79
N ASN A 137 -16.10 14.49 3.64
CA ASN A 137 -15.05 14.96 4.52
C ASN A 137 -13.76 15.20 3.71
N GLY A 138 -13.35 16.47 3.63
CA GLY A 138 -12.18 16.87 2.85
C GLY A 138 -12.32 16.55 1.37
N ASP A 139 -11.41 15.73 0.86
CA ASP A 139 -11.33 15.25 -0.52
C ASP A 139 -11.95 13.85 -0.74
N GLY A 140 -12.72 13.36 0.24
CA GLY A 140 -13.30 12.03 0.21
C GLY A 140 -14.65 11.91 0.92
N VAL A 141 -15.03 10.65 1.13
CA VAL A 141 -16.25 10.27 1.83
C VAL A 141 -15.88 9.37 3.01
N LEU A 142 -16.22 9.81 4.22
CA LEU A 142 -16.18 8.98 5.41
C LEU A 142 -17.47 8.14 5.47
N ALA A 143 -17.34 6.85 5.70
CA ALA A 143 -18.43 5.90 5.78
C ALA A 143 -18.32 5.01 7.03
N VAL A 144 -19.42 4.83 7.74
CA VAL A 144 -19.50 3.99 8.95
C VAL A 144 -20.52 2.88 8.71
N LYS A 145 -20.11 1.61 8.88
CA LYS A 145 -21.01 0.46 8.71
C LYS A 145 -22.02 0.38 9.85
N LYS A 146 -23.30 0.18 9.53
CA LYS A 146 -24.39 0.02 10.50
C LYS A 146 -24.27 -1.26 11.35
#